data_AF-E8LYA6-F1
#
_entry.id   AF-E8LYA6-F1
#
_cell.length_a   1.000
_cell.length_b   1.000
_cell.length_c   1.000
_cell.angle_alpha   90.00
_cell.angle_beta   90.00
_cell.angle_gamma   90.00
#
_symmetry.space_group_name_H-M   'P 1'
#
loop_
_entity.id
_entity.type
_entity.pdbx_description
1 polymer ?
#
loop_
_entity_poly.entity_id
_entity_poly.type
_entity_poly.pdbx_seq_one_letter_code
_entity_poly.pdbx_strand_id
1 'polypeptide(L)'
;MKKSLHCFICISVLSSQGCFDTSSKQGQNNQAPVAQNYTHQDTLKYGQTVSVDPNSVGADSDGDNLKFSSLVAGEGISTTIDANGSATITILSPGTHKVAFTLTDGQSVSRTANLTFSVDGVDIQQAHRFFLQSTFGPTQEDIENFDQLRPLEWLEEQFELPVTLHSPLTPNWEHEERNDAWFKLSLYAPDQLRQRVAFVLSEMFVVSQYGVLAKRPAAAISYYDALVEGAFGNYRDLLETVSLHPAMGLYLTLVNSRKMNEATGSMPDENYAREVMQLFSIGLYELNLDGTLKRDSEGNTIPTYTQEDILNVARVFTGWRMGANYTVPMVAEPTYHDTGSKQALGHTFIAGQTPLEDMRQMLDILFEHSNTPAFFAKHMIQRLVTSNPSPAYVERVAKAFIDNGKGVRGDIKAVVKATLLDEEALGVSDVAQPIKLKEPIIAILNLYRANLTSSNDPAVNLTSLTDYPAVSGSKYAYNPAGQGPLRSPSVFNFFSPDYQIGAERKLSPEAELLTWSIYSTTYNYMRKYIKGTNGTGQPDLSYFSQHFDDPDKLVKAISELYFGNSIDPVLEAELRTTIQDGANTSSRDFYAERLAELVVSSEEFFIQD
;
A
#
# COMPACT_ATOMS: atom_id res chain seq x y z
N MET A 1 74.32 -11.32 -11.71
CA MET A 1 73.05 -10.77 -11.19
C MET A 1 71.95 -11.21 -12.16
N LYS A 2 71.15 -12.21 -11.76
CA LYS A 2 70.28 -12.98 -12.65
C LYS A 2 68.83 -12.53 -12.49
N LYS A 3 68.22 -12.03 -13.56
CA LYS A 3 66.80 -12.24 -13.86
C LYS A 3 66.76 -12.93 -15.22
N SER A 4 66.36 -14.20 -15.24
CA SER A 4 66.28 -15.01 -16.46
C SER A 4 64.90 -14.86 -17.09
N LEU A 5 64.94 -14.52 -18.37
CA LEU A 5 63.89 -14.56 -19.36
C LEU A 5 63.99 -15.90 -20.14
N HIS A 6 62.88 -16.31 -20.78
CA HIS A 6 62.71 -17.38 -21.78
C HIS A 6 62.58 -18.82 -21.23
N CYS A 7 61.78 -19.73 -21.79
CA CYS A 7 61.16 -19.89 -23.13
C CYS A 7 59.95 -20.84 -22.96
N PHE A 8 58.93 -20.87 -23.83
CA PHE A 8 58.74 -21.80 -24.96
C PHE A 8 57.33 -21.48 -25.53
N ILE A 9 56.96 -21.54 -26.82
CA ILE A 9 57.61 -21.68 -28.13
C ILE A 9 56.59 -21.14 -29.15
N CYS A 10 57.06 -20.33 -30.11
CA CYS A 10 56.35 -20.02 -31.37
C CYS A 10 56.90 -20.94 -32.47
N ILE A 11 56.00 -21.55 -33.26
CA ILE A 11 56.31 -21.97 -34.63
C ILE A 11 55.10 -21.66 -35.52
N SER A 12 55.21 -20.63 -36.34
CA SER A 12 54.75 -20.67 -37.74
C SER A 12 55.25 -19.46 -38.53
N VAL A 13 56.27 -19.77 -39.33
CA VAL A 13 56.75 -19.21 -40.60
C VAL A 13 55.99 -18.00 -41.17
N LEU A 14 56.73 -16.91 -41.41
CA LEU A 14 56.33 -15.76 -42.22
C LEU A 14 57.05 -15.75 -43.57
N SER A 15 56.31 -15.22 -44.56
CA SER A 15 56.74 -14.56 -45.79
C SER A 15 56.95 -15.40 -47.07
N SER A 16 55.97 -15.29 -47.97
CA SER A 16 56.24 -14.88 -49.35
C SER A 16 55.06 -14.05 -49.86
N GLN A 17 55.40 -12.90 -50.45
CA GLN A 17 54.51 -11.96 -51.11
C GLN A 17 53.56 -12.67 -52.09
N GLY A 18 52.26 -12.39 -51.96
CA GLY A 18 51.24 -12.65 -52.97
C GLY A 18 50.49 -11.36 -53.23
N CYS A 19 50.47 -10.94 -54.50
CA CYS A 19 49.79 -9.77 -55.02
C CYS A 19 48.34 -9.66 -54.54
N PHE A 20 47.86 -8.41 -54.49
CA PHE A 20 46.45 -8.04 -54.49
C PHE A 20 45.60 -9.06 -55.26
N ASP A 21 44.71 -9.75 -54.56
CA ASP A 21 43.49 -10.27 -55.15
C ASP A 21 42.32 -9.55 -54.49
N THR A 22 41.88 -8.48 -55.16
CA THR A 22 40.55 -7.92 -54.99
C THR A 22 39.54 -8.92 -55.57
N SER A 23 39.42 -10.10 -54.96
CA SER A 23 38.28 -10.96 -55.20
C SER A 23 37.17 -10.45 -54.29
N SER A 24 36.33 -9.58 -54.85
CA SER A 24 34.99 -9.39 -54.34
C SER A 24 34.39 -10.76 -54.05
N LYS A 25 33.95 -11.01 -52.82
CA LYS A 25 32.88 -12.00 -52.57
C LYS A 25 31.57 -11.44 -53.17
N GLN A 26 31.56 -11.14 -54.46
CA GLN A 26 30.34 -10.97 -55.23
C GLN A 26 29.91 -12.39 -55.62
N GLY A 27 28.98 -12.96 -54.85
CA GLY A 27 28.36 -14.22 -55.22
C GLY A 27 27.88 -15.13 -54.10
N GLN A 28 27.97 -14.73 -52.81
CA GLN A 28 27.11 -15.35 -51.80
C GLN A 28 25.88 -14.47 -51.61
N ASN A 29 24.71 -15.10 -51.60
CA ASN A 29 23.43 -14.42 -51.49
C ASN A 29 23.32 -13.90 -50.05
N ASN A 30 23.79 -12.66 -49.79
CA ASN A 30 23.79 -12.03 -48.46
C ASN A 30 22.39 -12.13 -47.88
N GLN A 31 22.27 -12.73 -46.69
CA GLN A 31 20.99 -12.78 -46.00
C GLN A 31 20.96 -11.66 -44.97
N ALA A 32 19.81 -11.01 -44.84
CA ALA A 32 19.71 -9.96 -43.84
C ALA A 32 19.78 -10.57 -42.43
N PRO A 33 20.48 -9.92 -41.49
CA PRO A 33 20.55 -10.40 -40.13
C PRO A 33 19.16 -10.35 -39.47
N VAL A 34 18.93 -11.24 -38.50
CA VAL A 34 17.67 -11.32 -37.75
C VAL A 34 17.87 -10.77 -36.35
N ALA A 35 17.18 -9.67 -36.05
CA ALA A 35 17.08 -9.13 -34.69
C ALA A 35 15.97 -9.84 -33.90
N GLN A 36 16.19 -10.05 -32.61
CA GLN A 36 15.23 -10.70 -31.70
C GLN A 36 14.94 -9.80 -30.50
N ASN A 37 13.70 -9.83 -30.00
CA ASN A 37 13.41 -9.16 -28.74
C ASN A 37 14.20 -9.84 -27.62
N TYR A 38 14.83 -9.04 -26.76
CA TYR A 38 15.65 -9.53 -25.66
C TYR A 38 15.31 -8.79 -24.37
N THR A 39 15.25 -9.52 -23.27
CA THR A 39 15.11 -8.95 -21.92
C THR A 39 16.42 -9.18 -21.18
N HIS A 40 17.03 -8.09 -20.72
CA HIS A 40 18.24 -8.16 -19.90
C HIS A 40 17.95 -8.95 -18.61
N GLN A 41 18.79 -9.93 -18.31
CA GLN A 41 18.52 -10.90 -17.24
C GLN A 41 18.78 -10.31 -15.85
N ASP A 42 19.73 -9.38 -15.72
CA ASP A 42 20.00 -8.71 -14.46
C ASP A 42 19.17 -7.43 -14.32
N THR A 43 18.67 -7.18 -13.11
CA THR A 43 18.13 -5.88 -12.72
C THR A 43 19.28 -4.88 -12.56
N LEU A 44 19.17 -3.75 -13.25
CA LEU A 44 20.20 -2.71 -13.29
C LEU A 44 19.96 -1.66 -12.22
N LYS A 45 21.01 -1.00 -11.72
CA LYS A 45 20.87 0.14 -10.79
C LYS A 45 20.68 1.45 -11.55
N TYR A 46 20.02 2.42 -10.92
CA TYR A 46 20.02 3.81 -11.39
C TYR A 46 21.46 4.31 -11.67
N GLY A 47 21.66 4.97 -12.81
CA GLY A 47 22.98 5.45 -13.25
C GLY A 47 23.94 4.37 -13.76
N GLN A 48 23.55 3.09 -13.72
CA GLN A 48 24.37 2.01 -14.28
C GLN A 48 24.42 2.12 -15.81
N THR A 49 25.58 1.77 -16.36
CA THR A 49 25.82 1.66 -17.80
C THR A 49 25.98 0.19 -18.17
N VAL A 50 25.33 -0.24 -19.25
CA VAL A 50 25.42 -1.60 -19.78
C VAL A 50 25.88 -1.56 -21.22
N SER A 51 26.89 -2.37 -21.54
CA SER A 51 27.31 -2.63 -22.92
C SER A 51 26.61 -3.88 -23.44
N VAL A 52 26.02 -3.78 -24.63
CA VAL A 52 25.28 -4.87 -25.26
C VAL A 52 26.01 -5.31 -26.52
N ASP A 53 26.26 -6.61 -26.63
CA ASP A 53 26.85 -7.23 -27.82
C ASP A 53 25.75 -7.42 -28.89
N PRO A 54 25.93 -6.93 -30.12
CA PRO A 54 25.00 -7.20 -31.23
C PRO A 54 24.65 -8.68 -31.42
N ASN A 55 25.60 -9.59 -31.13
CA ASN A 55 25.42 -11.03 -31.27
C ASN A 55 24.62 -11.67 -30.12
N SER A 56 24.38 -10.95 -29.01
CA SER A 56 23.51 -11.45 -27.93
C SER A 56 22.02 -11.20 -28.19
N VAL A 57 21.70 -10.35 -29.18
CA VAL A 57 20.31 -9.91 -29.49
C VAL A 57 19.90 -10.14 -30.94
N GLY A 58 20.75 -10.81 -31.72
CA GLY A 58 20.47 -11.18 -33.09
C GLY A 58 21.45 -12.22 -33.61
N ALA A 59 21.14 -12.76 -34.78
CA ALA A 59 21.97 -13.75 -35.45
C ALA A 59 22.02 -13.47 -36.95
N ASP A 60 23.15 -13.82 -37.56
CA ASP A 60 23.29 -13.86 -39.01
C ASP A 60 23.51 -15.29 -39.50
N SER A 61 22.91 -15.61 -40.64
CA SER A 61 22.90 -16.97 -41.18
C SER A 61 24.14 -17.30 -42.03
N ASP A 62 24.79 -16.28 -42.59
CA ASP A 62 26.04 -16.38 -43.34
C ASP A 62 27.29 -16.08 -42.47
N GLY A 63 27.07 -15.70 -41.20
CA GLY A 63 28.10 -15.60 -40.16
C GLY A 63 28.89 -14.29 -40.17
N ASP A 64 28.35 -13.25 -40.80
CA ASP A 64 28.93 -11.91 -40.78
C ASP A 64 28.82 -11.25 -39.38
N ASN A 65 29.72 -10.30 -39.12
CA ASN A 65 29.77 -9.62 -37.82
C ASN A 65 28.65 -8.59 -37.69
N LEU A 66 27.81 -8.77 -36.67
CA LEU A 66 26.69 -7.88 -36.39
C LEU A 66 27.12 -6.58 -35.73
N LYS A 67 26.42 -5.49 -36.08
CA LYS A 67 26.55 -4.16 -35.47
C LYS A 67 25.19 -3.53 -35.26
N PHE A 68 25.05 -2.68 -34.24
CA PHE A 68 23.89 -1.80 -34.13
C PHE A 68 24.00 -0.67 -35.16
N SER A 69 22.97 -0.51 -36.00
CA SER A 69 22.88 0.60 -36.96
C SER A 69 22.03 1.76 -36.45
N SER A 70 21.10 1.48 -35.52
CA SER A 70 20.29 2.49 -34.85
C SER A 70 19.85 2.01 -33.48
N LEU A 71 19.80 2.94 -32.51
CA LEU A 71 19.15 2.78 -31.22
C LEU A 71 18.15 3.92 -31.05
N VAL A 72 16.93 3.61 -30.64
CA VAL A 72 15.91 4.58 -30.23
C VAL A 72 15.62 4.30 -28.77
N ALA A 73 16.10 5.18 -27.91
CA ALA A 73 15.86 5.10 -26.48
C ALA A 73 14.39 5.42 -26.16
N GLY A 74 13.78 4.62 -25.30
CA GLY A 74 12.56 5.02 -24.60
C GLY A 74 12.87 6.05 -23.50
N GLU A 75 11.82 6.56 -22.87
CA GLU A 75 11.92 7.46 -21.73
C GLU A 75 12.74 6.82 -20.59
N GLY A 76 13.55 7.61 -19.89
CA GLY A 76 14.36 7.12 -18.76
C GLY A 76 15.68 6.42 -19.15
N ILE A 77 16.07 6.42 -20.42
CA ILE A 77 17.34 5.83 -20.88
C ILE A 77 18.07 6.77 -21.85
N SER A 78 19.41 6.76 -21.81
CA SER A 78 20.23 7.28 -22.91
C SER A 78 21.05 6.15 -23.56
N THR A 79 21.31 6.29 -24.85
CA THR A 79 22.01 5.26 -25.63
C THR A 79 23.08 5.88 -26.51
N THR A 80 24.17 5.14 -26.71
CA THR A 80 25.25 5.49 -27.64
C THR A 80 25.71 4.24 -28.40
N ILE A 81 26.13 4.41 -29.64
CA ILE A 81 26.77 3.36 -30.45
C ILE A 81 28.23 3.78 -30.63
N ASP A 82 29.16 2.89 -30.29
CA ASP A 82 30.58 3.15 -30.49
C ASP A 82 31.03 2.91 -31.94
N ALA A 83 32.29 3.25 -32.25
CA ALA A 83 32.85 3.09 -33.59
C ALA A 83 32.91 1.62 -34.08
N ASN A 84 32.80 0.65 -33.16
CA ASN A 84 32.80 -0.77 -33.47
C ASN A 84 31.38 -1.32 -33.71
N GLY A 85 30.34 -0.52 -33.43
CA GLY A 85 28.94 -0.91 -33.56
C GLY A 85 28.36 -1.58 -32.32
N SER A 86 29.03 -1.46 -31.16
CA SER A 86 28.51 -1.92 -29.86
C SER A 86 27.67 -0.84 -29.20
N ALA A 87 26.59 -1.24 -28.53
CA ALA A 87 25.70 -0.33 -27.84
C ALA A 87 26.12 -0.13 -26.38
N THR A 88 26.14 1.12 -25.92
CA THR A 88 26.24 1.48 -24.51
C THR A 88 24.96 2.18 -24.08
N ILE A 89 24.33 1.66 -23.04
CA ILE A 89 23.01 2.08 -22.57
C ILE A 89 23.16 2.54 -21.12
N THR A 90 22.78 3.79 -20.85
CA THR A 90 22.83 4.39 -19.52
C THR A 90 21.43 4.61 -19.01
N ILE A 91 21.19 4.12 -17.80
CA ILE A 91 19.91 4.17 -17.13
C ILE A 91 19.74 5.53 -16.42
N LEU A 92 18.66 6.24 -16.74
CA LEU A 92 18.38 7.60 -16.26
C LEU A 92 17.13 7.70 -15.39
N SER A 93 16.34 6.63 -15.29
CA SER A 93 15.28 6.51 -14.29
C SER A 93 15.06 5.03 -13.95
N PRO A 94 14.40 4.73 -12.81
CA PRO A 94 13.96 3.37 -12.49
C PRO A 94 12.74 2.93 -13.29
N GLY A 95 12.45 1.62 -13.27
CA GLY A 95 11.31 1.02 -13.99
C GLY A 95 11.71 0.06 -15.12
N THR A 96 10.72 -0.29 -15.94
CA THR A 96 10.93 -1.13 -17.14
C THR A 96 11.10 -0.24 -18.35
N HIS A 97 12.24 -0.35 -19.00
CA HIS A 97 12.57 0.48 -20.15
C HIS A 97 12.78 -0.37 -21.40
N LYS A 98 12.44 0.22 -22.54
CA LYS A 98 12.62 -0.41 -23.85
C LYS A 98 13.53 0.44 -24.72
N VAL A 99 14.48 -0.20 -25.39
CA VAL A 99 15.29 0.40 -26.44
C VAL A 99 14.99 -0.35 -27.73
N ALA A 100 14.43 0.36 -28.72
CA ALA A 100 14.23 -0.20 -30.03
C ALA A 100 15.56 -0.14 -30.81
N PHE A 101 15.95 -1.26 -31.44
CA PHE A 101 17.24 -1.36 -32.12
C PHE A 101 17.11 -2.00 -33.51
N THR A 102 18.08 -1.68 -34.37
CA THR A 102 18.25 -2.28 -35.70
C THR A 102 19.67 -2.81 -35.83
N LEU A 103 19.83 -4.01 -36.42
CA LEU A 103 21.12 -4.63 -36.66
C LEU A 103 21.52 -4.52 -38.13
N THR A 104 22.83 -4.49 -38.38
CA THR A 104 23.42 -4.56 -39.72
C THR A 104 24.64 -5.46 -39.71
N ASP A 105 24.85 -6.17 -40.82
CA ASP A 105 26.05 -6.93 -41.18
C ASP A 105 27.08 -6.07 -41.97
N GLY A 106 26.74 -4.80 -42.26
CA GLY A 106 27.51 -3.88 -43.10
C GLY A 106 27.09 -3.84 -44.59
N GLN A 107 26.22 -4.74 -45.02
CA GLN A 107 25.67 -4.84 -46.39
C GLN A 107 24.14 -4.72 -46.45
N SER A 108 23.46 -5.14 -45.38
CA SER A 108 22.01 -5.19 -45.23
C SER A 108 21.59 -4.89 -43.78
N VAL A 109 20.29 -4.65 -43.55
CA VAL A 109 19.74 -4.26 -42.24
C VAL A 109 18.58 -5.15 -41.84
N SER A 110 18.45 -5.44 -40.55
CA SER A 110 17.34 -6.20 -39.98
C SER A 110 16.07 -5.35 -39.83
N ARG A 111 14.95 -6.00 -39.48
CA ARG A 111 13.80 -5.28 -38.91
C ARG A 111 14.08 -4.86 -37.47
N THR A 112 13.37 -3.84 -37.01
CA THR A 112 13.47 -3.32 -35.64
C THR A 112 12.96 -4.34 -34.61
N ALA A 113 13.72 -4.52 -33.52
CA ALA A 113 13.34 -5.30 -32.34
C ALA A 113 13.55 -4.49 -31.06
N ASN A 114 13.13 -5.02 -29.91
CA ASN A 114 13.19 -4.33 -28.62
C ASN A 114 14.10 -5.02 -27.62
N LEU A 115 14.93 -4.22 -26.95
CA LEU A 115 15.69 -4.59 -25.78
C LEU A 115 15.01 -4.06 -24.53
N THR A 116 14.66 -4.93 -23.59
CA THR A 116 13.96 -4.56 -22.35
C THR A 116 14.90 -4.64 -21.15
N PHE A 117 14.90 -3.61 -20.30
CA PHE A 117 15.66 -3.53 -19.06
C PHE A 117 14.72 -3.35 -17.88
N SER A 118 15.07 -3.96 -16.75
CA SER A 118 14.45 -3.68 -15.46
C SER A 118 15.46 -2.98 -14.58
N VAL A 119 15.06 -1.85 -14.00
CA VAL A 119 15.92 -1.02 -13.16
C VAL A 119 15.41 -1.02 -11.73
N ASP A 120 16.32 -1.26 -10.80
CA ASP A 120 16.13 -1.28 -9.37
C ASP A 120 16.12 0.15 -8.80
N GLY A 121 15.04 0.49 -8.10
CA GLY A 121 14.75 1.83 -7.57
C GLY A 121 13.36 2.33 -7.96
N VAL A 122 13.04 3.56 -7.59
CA VAL A 122 11.79 4.25 -7.96
C VAL A 122 12.09 5.69 -8.39
N ASP A 123 11.33 6.24 -9.32
CA ASP A 123 11.32 7.69 -9.53
C ASP A 123 10.61 8.41 -8.37
N ILE A 124 10.64 9.74 -8.37
CA ILE A 124 10.05 10.54 -7.28
C ILE A 124 8.53 10.36 -7.17
N GLN A 125 7.83 10.18 -8.28
CA GLN A 125 6.38 9.98 -8.28
C GLN A 125 6.04 8.62 -7.69
N GLN A 126 6.75 7.59 -8.12
CA GLN A 126 6.65 6.23 -7.60
C GLN A 126 7.00 6.15 -6.10
N ALA A 127 8.04 6.87 -5.66
CA ALA A 127 8.41 6.93 -4.25
C ALA A 127 7.32 7.61 -3.40
N HIS A 128 6.86 8.77 -3.83
CA HIS A 128 5.79 9.52 -3.16
C HIS A 128 4.52 8.69 -3.04
N ARG A 129 4.09 8.07 -4.15
CA ARG A 129 2.99 7.11 -4.22
C ARG A 129 3.18 5.96 -3.23
N PHE A 130 4.34 5.31 -3.27
CA PHE A 130 4.66 4.19 -2.40
C PHE A 130 4.51 4.57 -0.92
N PHE A 131 4.97 5.75 -0.51
CA PHE A 131 4.81 6.22 0.86
C PHE A 131 3.37 6.63 1.23
N LEU A 132 2.58 7.18 0.30
CA LEU A 132 1.15 7.40 0.53
C LEU A 132 0.39 6.07 0.76
N GLN A 133 0.78 5.02 0.04
CA GLN A 133 0.16 3.70 0.15
C GLN A 133 0.61 2.94 1.40
N SER A 134 1.91 3.00 1.73
CA SER A 134 2.53 2.19 2.78
C SER A 134 2.62 2.88 4.15
N THR A 135 2.42 4.20 4.22
CA THR A 135 2.45 4.99 5.45
C THR A 135 1.24 5.93 5.52
N PHE A 136 1.28 6.95 6.39
CA PHE A 136 0.29 8.03 6.43
C PHE A 136 0.69 9.24 5.58
N GLY A 137 1.74 9.12 4.75
CA GLY A 137 2.25 10.13 3.84
C GLY A 137 3.78 10.25 3.91
N PRO A 138 4.44 10.69 2.83
CA PRO A 138 5.88 10.89 2.84
C PRO A 138 6.30 11.99 3.82
N THR A 139 7.48 11.83 4.39
CA THR A 139 8.19 12.91 5.10
C THR A 139 9.18 13.60 4.17
N GLN A 140 9.72 14.74 4.58
CA GLN A 140 10.78 15.40 3.82
C GLN A 140 12.00 14.49 3.64
N GLU A 141 12.40 13.74 4.67
CA GLU A 141 13.53 12.81 4.61
C GLU A 141 13.29 11.66 3.61
N ASP A 142 12.05 11.13 3.55
CA ASP A 142 11.67 10.10 2.59
C ASP A 142 11.85 10.60 1.15
N ILE A 143 11.47 11.84 0.89
CA ILE A 143 11.55 12.48 -0.42
C ILE A 143 12.98 12.91 -0.77
N GLU A 144 13.78 13.34 0.20
CA GLU A 144 15.19 13.68 -0.04
C GLU A 144 16.05 12.45 -0.35
N ASN A 145 15.68 11.28 0.17
CA ASN A 145 16.42 10.03 0.00
C ASN A 145 15.70 9.01 -0.92
N PHE A 146 14.77 9.47 -1.76
CA PHE A 146 13.95 8.58 -2.60
C PHE A 146 14.78 7.71 -3.55
N ASP A 147 15.96 8.17 -3.96
CA ASP A 147 16.88 7.45 -4.86
C ASP A 147 17.46 6.17 -4.22
N GLN A 148 17.47 6.11 -2.89
CA GLN A 148 17.84 4.93 -2.11
C GLN A 148 16.68 3.98 -1.89
N LEU A 149 15.43 4.41 -2.10
CA LEU A 149 14.26 3.57 -1.83
C LEU A 149 14.25 2.34 -2.73
N ARG A 150 14.14 1.18 -2.10
CA ARG A 150 13.87 -0.12 -2.73
C ARG A 150 12.60 -0.67 -2.08
N PRO A 151 11.44 -0.60 -2.74
CA PRO A 151 10.15 -0.96 -2.12
C PRO A 151 10.16 -2.31 -1.41
N LEU A 152 10.73 -3.34 -2.06
CA LEU A 152 10.84 -4.67 -1.46
C LEU A 152 11.71 -4.67 -0.19
N GLU A 153 12.90 -4.09 -0.24
CA GLU A 153 13.84 -4.08 0.90
C GLU A 153 13.25 -3.27 2.05
N TRP A 154 12.65 -2.11 1.76
CA TRP A 154 11.95 -1.28 2.75
C TRP A 154 10.80 -2.04 3.44
N LEU A 155 10.01 -2.82 2.69
CA LEU A 155 8.96 -3.66 3.28
C LEU A 155 9.55 -4.73 4.20
N GLU A 156 10.61 -5.42 3.78
CA GLU A 156 11.27 -6.44 4.61
C GLU A 156 11.86 -5.82 5.89
N GLU A 157 12.42 -4.62 5.83
CA GLU A 157 12.87 -3.89 7.02
C GLU A 157 11.70 -3.55 7.95
N GLN A 158 10.63 -2.96 7.43
CA GLN A 158 9.43 -2.60 8.21
C GLN A 158 8.79 -3.80 8.90
N PHE A 159 8.84 -4.98 8.27
CA PHE A 159 8.31 -6.21 8.82
C PHE A 159 9.08 -6.71 10.05
N GLU A 160 10.37 -6.39 10.17
CA GLU A 160 11.24 -6.80 11.26
C GLU A 160 11.31 -5.77 12.39
N LEU A 161 10.77 -4.56 12.18
CA LEU A 161 10.75 -3.53 13.22
C LEU A 161 9.92 -3.97 14.44
N PRO A 162 10.38 -3.63 15.66
CA PRO A 162 9.63 -3.84 16.88
C PRO A 162 8.24 -3.21 16.82
N VAL A 163 7.26 -3.89 17.39
CA VAL A 163 5.88 -3.42 17.44
C VAL A 163 5.75 -2.21 18.37
N THR A 164 5.18 -1.11 17.88
CA THR A 164 4.84 0.04 18.72
C THR A 164 3.36 0.03 19.10
N LEU A 165 3.06 -0.09 20.40
CA LEU A 165 1.70 -0.23 20.93
C LEU A 165 1.16 1.09 21.49
N HIS A 166 -0.16 1.19 21.61
CA HIS A 166 -0.84 2.30 22.27
C HIS A 166 -0.76 2.20 23.79
N SER A 167 -0.88 1.01 24.37
CA SER A 167 -0.95 0.83 25.83
C SER A 167 0.20 1.48 26.63
N PRO A 168 1.48 1.49 26.18
CA PRO A 168 2.55 2.23 26.85
C PRO A 168 2.31 3.75 26.93
N LEU A 169 1.57 4.32 25.97
CA LEU A 169 1.23 5.74 25.89
C LEU A 169 -0.07 6.09 26.64
N THR A 170 -0.80 5.11 27.17
CA THR A 170 -2.10 5.30 27.85
C THR A 170 -2.05 4.85 29.31
N PRO A 171 -1.26 5.52 30.18
CA PRO A 171 -1.07 5.06 31.55
C PRO A 171 -2.36 5.08 32.39
N ASN A 172 -3.33 5.93 32.04
CA ASN A 172 -4.62 6.02 32.72
C ASN A 172 -5.73 5.25 31.98
N TRP A 173 -5.42 4.63 30.85
CA TRP A 173 -6.36 3.90 30.01
C TRP A 173 -7.55 4.75 29.58
N GLU A 174 -7.35 6.01 29.20
CA GLU A 174 -8.43 6.92 28.79
C GLU A 174 -8.58 7.02 27.26
N HIS A 175 -9.79 7.35 26.80
CA HIS A 175 -10.05 7.50 25.35
C HIS A 175 -9.22 8.63 24.75
N GLU A 176 -9.06 9.74 25.46
CA GLU A 176 -8.20 10.86 25.09
C GLU A 176 -6.75 10.42 24.90
N GLU A 177 -6.18 9.64 25.82
CA GLU A 177 -4.82 9.14 25.70
C GLU A 177 -4.67 8.21 24.49
N ARG A 178 -5.64 7.33 24.25
CA ARG A 178 -5.63 6.45 23.08
C ARG A 178 -5.71 7.22 21.76
N ASN A 179 -6.57 8.24 21.72
CA ASN A 179 -6.72 9.14 20.59
C ASN A 179 -5.36 9.80 20.28
N ASP A 180 -4.70 10.33 21.32
CA ASP A 180 -3.41 11.01 21.21
C ASP A 180 -2.28 10.01 20.87
N ALA A 181 -2.31 8.80 21.44
CA ALA A 181 -1.38 7.73 21.12
C ALA A 181 -1.43 7.36 19.64
N TRP A 182 -2.62 7.11 19.08
CA TRP A 182 -2.75 6.78 17.66
C TRP A 182 -2.20 7.89 16.75
N PHE A 183 -2.55 9.15 17.06
CA PHE A 183 -2.07 10.28 16.28
C PHE A 183 -0.55 10.38 16.35
N LYS A 184 0.04 10.21 17.54
CA LYS A 184 1.49 10.18 17.73
C LYS A 184 2.16 9.10 16.89
N LEU A 185 1.67 7.86 16.98
CA LEU A 185 2.28 6.71 16.33
C LEU A 185 2.14 6.79 14.80
N SER A 186 1.02 7.33 14.31
CA SER A 186 0.85 7.60 12.87
C SER A 186 1.85 8.62 12.32
N LEU A 187 2.40 9.50 13.17
CA LEU A 187 3.40 10.47 12.78
C LEU A 187 4.84 9.98 12.99
N TYR A 188 5.12 9.29 14.09
CA TYR A 188 6.49 9.10 14.58
C TYR A 188 6.89 7.64 14.88
N ALA A 189 5.98 6.67 14.79
CA ALA A 189 6.37 5.29 15.06
C ALA A 189 7.34 4.79 13.96
N PRO A 190 8.42 4.06 14.29
CA PRO A 190 9.33 3.55 13.26
C PRO A 190 8.66 2.50 12.36
N ASP A 191 7.72 1.71 12.89
CA ASP A 191 6.97 0.66 12.22
C ASP A 191 5.75 1.21 11.45
N GLN A 192 5.94 2.27 10.65
CA GLN A 192 4.88 2.97 9.92
C GLN A 192 3.97 2.05 9.10
N LEU A 193 4.54 1.05 8.42
CA LEU A 193 3.74 0.09 7.66
C LEU A 193 2.77 -0.69 8.55
N ARG A 194 3.22 -1.07 9.76
CA ARG A 194 2.41 -1.82 10.72
C ARG A 194 1.24 -0.98 11.20
N GLN A 195 1.51 0.29 11.52
CA GLN A 195 0.48 1.24 11.94
C GLN A 195 -0.53 1.51 10.82
N ARG A 196 -0.06 1.63 9.57
CA ARG A 196 -0.92 1.82 8.40
C ARG A 196 -1.82 0.60 8.16
N VAL A 197 -1.27 -0.62 8.23
CA VAL A 197 -2.04 -1.86 8.09
C VAL A 197 -3.02 -2.04 9.26
N ALA A 198 -2.63 -1.75 10.50
CA ALA A 198 -3.54 -1.79 11.65
C ALA A 198 -4.74 -0.85 11.49
N PHE A 199 -4.53 0.32 10.89
CA PHE A 199 -5.62 1.23 10.55
C PHE A 199 -6.57 0.60 9.52
N VAL A 200 -6.05 0.02 8.44
CA VAL A 200 -6.87 -0.75 7.47
C VAL A 200 -7.65 -1.88 8.15
N LEU A 201 -7.00 -2.65 9.02
CA LEU A 201 -7.67 -3.73 9.76
C LEU A 201 -8.74 -3.20 10.71
N SER A 202 -8.57 -2.01 11.29
CA SER A 202 -9.59 -1.39 12.15
C SER A 202 -10.84 -0.93 11.37
N GLU A 203 -10.69 -0.72 10.07
CA GLU A 203 -11.78 -0.41 9.15
C GLU A 203 -12.52 -1.66 8.63
N MET A 204 -11.88 -2.83 8.71
CA MET A 204 -12.48 -4.12 8.39
C MET A 204 -13.12 -4.77 9.62
N PHE A 205 -12.36 -4.89 10.71
CA PHE A 205 -12.81 -5.45 11.98
C PHE A 205 -13.33 -4.33 12.89
N VAL A 206 -14.48 -3.78 12.51
CA VAL A 206 -15.00 -2.55 13.10
C VAL A 206 -15.46 -2.74 14.55
N VAL A 207 -14.91 -1.94 15.45
CA VAL A 207 -15.52 -1.56 16.72
C VAL A 207 -15.54 -0.05 16.85
N SER A 208 -16.43 0.48 17.68
CA SER A 208 -16.51 1.92 17.94
C SER A 208 -16.36 2.24 19.40
N GLN A 209 -15.51 3.22 19.71
CA GLN A 209 -15.36 3.83 21.03
C GLN A 209 -16.65 4.53 21.48
N TYR A 210 -17.64 4.73 20.61
CA TYR A 210 -18.96 5.21 20.99
C TYR A 210 -19.86 4.08 21.50
N GLY A 211 -21.10 4.43 21.89
CA GLY A 211 -22.09 3.46 22.34
C GLY A 211 -21.59 2.64 23.53
N VAL A 212 -21.54 1.32 23.39
CA VAL A 212 -21.14 0.41 24.47
C VAL A 212 -19.69 0.62 24.91
N LEU A 213 -18.76 1.05 24.04
CA LEU A 213 -17.36 1.23 24.44
C LEU A 213 -17.05 2.64 24.98
N ALA A 214 -18.02 3.56 24.99
CA ALA A 214 -17.83 4.95 25.44
C ALA A 214 -17.31 5.07 26.89
N LYS A 215 -17.63 4.09 27.73
CA LYS A 215 -17.17 4.02 29.12
C LYS A 215 -16.18 2.86 29.37
N ARG A 216 -15.56 2.35 28.31
CA ARG A 216 -14.66 1.19 28.34
C ARG A 216 -13.40 1.43 27.50
N PRO A 217 -12.65 2.51 27.76
CA PRO A 217 -11.45 2.85 26.99
C PRO A 217 -10.39 1.74 26.99
N ALA A 218 -10.23 1.01 28.10
CA ALA A 218 -9.33 -0.15 28.14
C ALA A 218 -9.64 -1.21 27.09
N ALA A 219 -10.92 -1.43 26.75
CA ALA A 219 -11.31 -2.35 25.68
C ALA A 219 -10.85 -1.81 24.31
N ALA A 220 -11.02 -0.50 24.05
CA ALA A 220 -10.65 0.11 22.78
C ALA A 220 -9.13 0.19 22.59
N ILE A 221 -8.37 0.47 23.66
CA ILE A 221 -6.90 0.49 23.66
C ILE A 221 -6.36 -0.91 23.33
N SER A 222 -6.73 -1.90 24.14
CA SER A 222 -6.27 -3.29 23.94
C SER A 222 -6.71 -3.88 22.60
N TYR A 223 -7.91 -3.51 22.12
CA TYR A 223 -8.37 -3.95 20.81
C TYR A 223 -7.49 -3.41 19.68
N TYR A 224 -7.12 -2.13 19.73
CA TYR A 224 -6.25 -1.56 18.71
C TYR A 224 -4.85 -2.16 18.77
N ASP A 225 -4.30 -2.38 19.97
CA ASP A 225 -3.04 -3.10 20.16
C ASP A 225 -3.07 -4.50 19.54
N ALA A 226 -4.17 -5.24 19.71
CA ALA A 226 -4.34 -6.57 19.08
C ALA A 226 -4.33 -6.50 17.53
N LEU A 227 -4.86 -5.42 16.93
CA LEU A 227 -4.78 -5.20 15.48
C LEU A 227 -3.35 -4.87 15.04
N VAL A 228 -2.62 -4.08 15.82
CA VAL A 228 -1.21 -3.73 15.56
C VAL A 228 -0.32 -4.99 15.64
N GLU A 229 -0.51 -5.83 16.66
CA GLU A 229 0.21 -7.12 16.78
C GLU A 229 -0.14 -8.07 15.64
N GLY A 230 -1.42 -8.15 15.25
CA GLY A 230 -1.89 -9.02 14.18
C GLY A 230 -1.60 -8.53 12.77
N ALA A 231 -1.14 -7.28 12.58
CA ALA A 231 -1.00 -6.63 11.27
C ALA A 231 -0.15 -7.41 10.26
N PHE A 232 0.86 -8.16 10.71
CA PHE A 232 1.71 -9.02 9.86
C PHE A 232 1.63 -10.50 10.24
N GLY A 233 0.59 -10.90 10.98
CA GLY A 233 0.36 -12.26 11.43
C GLY A 233 -0.40 -13.11 10.41
N ASN A 234 -1.07 -14.15 10.91
CA ASN A 234 -1.99 -14.95 10.12
C ASN A 234 -3.43 -14.45 10.28
N TYR A 235 -4.15 -14.34 9.17
CA TYR A 235 -5.54 -13.89 9.14
C TYR A 235 -6.48 -14.79 9.97
N ARG A 236 -6.25 -16.11 10.01
CA ARG A 236 -7.07 -17.03 10.82
C ARG A 236 -6.86 -16.78 12.32
N ASP A 237 -5.63 -16.52 12.75
CA ASP A 237 -5.30 -16.21 14.15
C ASP A 237 -5.83 -14.83 14.54
N LEU A 238 -5.72 -13.85 13.65
CA LEU A 238 -6.30 -12.53 13.84
C LEU A 238 -7.82 -12.62 13.97
N LEU A 239 -8.49 -13.40 13.12
CA LEU A 239 -9.94 -13.58 13.16
C LEU A 239 -10.40 -14.14 14.52
N GLU A 240 -9.71 -15.14 15.08
CA GLU A 240 -10.01 -15.65 16.44
C GLU A 240 -9.69 -14.63 17.53
N THR A 241 -8.56 -13.91 17.40
CA THR A 241 -8.18 -12.83 18.33
C THR A 241 -9.27 -11.77 18.41
N VAL A 242 -9.78 -11.26 17.27
CA VAL A 242 -10.88 -10.28 17.27
C VAL A 242 -12.19 -10.90 17.74
N SER A 243 -12.50 -12.15 17.39
CA SER A 243 -13.71 -12.87 17.83
C SER A 243 -13.82 -12.94 19.35
N LEU A 244 -12.69 -13.23 20.00
CA LEU A 244 -12.61 -13.40 21.45
C LEU A 244 -12.34 -12.09 22.20
N HIS A 245 -12.04 -11.00 21.49
CA HIS A 245 -11.71 -9.74 22.16
C HIS A 245 -12.94 -9.13 22.86
N PRO A 246 -12.83 -8.67 24.12
CA PRO A 246 -13.94 -8.07 24.86
C PRO A 246 -14.61 -6.89 24.13
N ALA A 247 -13.82 -6.05 23.45
CA ALA A 247 -14.35 -4.93 22.66
C ALA A 247 -15.33 -5.39 21.58
N MET A 248 -14.93 -6.38 20.77
CA MET A 248 -15.77 -6.95 19.72
C MET A 248 -17.00 -7.63 20.31
N GLY A 249 -16.80 -8.45 21.34
CA GLY A 249 -17.91 -9.18 21.93
C GLY A 249 -18.96 -8.29 22.60
N LEU A 250 -18.56 -7.14 23.14
CA LEU A 250 -19.50 -6.12 23.63
C LEU A 250 -20.18 -5.39 22.47
N TYR A 251 -19.42 -5.05 21.43
CA TYR A 251 -19.89 -4.25 20.30
C TYR A 251 -20.94 -4.99 19.46
N LEU A 252 -20.70 -6.28 19.18
CA LEU A 252 -21.59 -7.16 18.42
C LEU A 252 -22.35 -8.15 19.30
N THR A 253 -22.53 -7.81 20.58
CA THR A 253 -23.41 -8.50 21.53
C THR A 253 -23.19 -10.01 21.71
N LEU A 254 -21.98 -10.50 21.39
CA LEU A 254 -21.53 -11.87 21.64
C LEU A 254 -21.41 -12.16 23.15
N VAL A 255 -21.06 -11.14 23.94
CA VAL A 255 -20.97 -11.24 25.41
C VAL A 255 -22.35 -11.51 25.99
N ASN A 256 -22.47 -12.63 26.70
CA ASN A 256 -23.72 -13.17 27.24
C ASN A 256 -24.72 -13.64 26.17
N SER A 257 -24.31 -13.89 24.91
CA SER A 257 -25.15 -14.59 23.94
C SER A 257 -25.48 -16.00 24.45
N ARG A 258 -26.76 -16.38 24.36
CA ARG A 258 -27.31 -17.60 24.96
C ARG A 258 -28.03 -18.44 23.94
N LYS A 259 -28.00 -19.76 24.15
CA LYS A 259 -28.91 -20.69 23.49
C LYS A 259 -30.37 -20.31 23.68
N MET A 260 -31.18 -20.83 22.76
CA MET A 260 -32.62 -20.72 22.84
C MET A 260 -33.14 -21.32 24.16
N ASN A 261 -34.01 -20.59 24.85
CA ASN A 261 -34.76 -21.08 25.99
C ASN A 261 -36.16 -20.48 25.98
N GLU A 262 -37.16 -21.29 25.67
CA GLU A 262 -38.56 -20.87 25.56
C GLU A 262 -39.13 -20.34 26.88
N ALA A 263 -38.67 -20.85 28.02
CA ALA A 263 -39.17 -20.43 29.33
C ALA A 263 -38.69 -19.03 29.72
N THR A 264 -37.47 -18.64 29.31
CA THR A 264 -36.93 -17.30 29.57
C THR A 264 -37.05 -16.36 28.37
N GLY A 265 -37.41 -16.88 27.20
CA GLY A 265 -37.43 -16.15 25.93
C GLY A 265 -36.04 -15.78 25.40
N SER A 266 -34.96 -16.42 25.87
CA SER A 266 -33.63 -16.13 25.34
C SER A 266 -33.46 -16.73 23.95
N MET A 267 -32.75 -16.02 23.08
CA MET A 267 -32.43 -16.43 21.71
C MET A 267 -30.93 -16.20 21.45
N PRO A 268 -30.30 -17.02 20.59
CA PRO A 268 -28.95 -16.74 20.09
C PRO A 268 -28.88 -15.38 19.39
N ASP A 269 -27.82 -14.61 19.66
CA ASP A 269 -27.62 -13.30 19.04
C ASP A 269 -27.03 -13.44 17.63
N GLU A 270 -27.69 -12.83 16.64
CA GLU A 270 -27.30 -12.91 15.22
C GLU A 270 -26.27 -11.85 14.80
N ASN A 271 -25.99 -10.83 15.61
CA ASN A 271 -25.15 -9.70 15.18
C ASN A 271 -23.75 -10.19 14.82
N TYR A 272 -23.02 -10.77 15.77
CA TYR A 272 -21.68 -11.29 15.49
C TYR A 272 -21.67 -12.35 14.37
N ALA A 273 -22.68 -13.23 14.32
CA ALA A 273 -22.82 -14.25 13.29
C ALA A 273 -22.94 -13.64 11.88
N ARG A 274 -23.68 -12.54 11.73
CA ARG A 274 -23.80 -11.82 10.48
C ARG A 274 -22.50 -11.14 10.10
N GLU A 275 -21.90 -10.38 11.01
CA GLU A 275 -20.74 -9.55 10.66
C GLU A 275 -19.47 -10.37 10.42
N VAL A 276 -19.27 -11.47 11.16
CA VAL A 276 -18.11 -12.34 10.93
C VAL A 276 -18.15 -12.96 9.53
N MET A 277 -19.34 -13.28 9.00
CA MET A 277 -19.51 -13.73 7.62
C MET A 277 -19.44 -12.56 6.63
N GLN A 278 -20.23 -11.51 6.86
CA GLN A 278 -20.48 -10.46 5.89
C GLN A 278 -19.34 -9.44 5.76
N LEU A 279 -18.83 -8.94 6.88
CA LEU A 279 -17.90 -7.82 6.90
C LEU A 279 -16.47 -8.26 7.14
N PHE A 280 -16.28 -9.38 7.82
CA PHE A 280 -14.93 -9.79 8.23
C PHE A 280 -14.31 -10.80 7.27
N SER A 281 -15.11 -11.69 6.64
CA SER A 281 -14.57 -12.84 5.88
C SER A 281 -15.12 -13.05 4.47
N ILE A 282 -16.37 -13.48 4.32
CA ILE A 282 -16.88 -14.05 3.07
C ILE A 282 -17.81 -13.10 2.30
N GLY A 283 -18.08 -11.89 2.78
CA GLY A 283 -18.90 -10.93 2.03
C GLY A 283 -20.37 -11.36 1.87
N LEU A 284 -21.16 -10.54 1.17
CA LEU A 284 -22.57 -10.83 0.84
C LEU A 284 -22.75 -11.79 -0.33
N TYR A 285 -21.83 -11.74 -1.30
CA TYR A 285 -21.96 -12.42 -2.58
C TYR A 285 -20.68 -13.18 -2.92
N GLU A 286 -20.84 -14.32 -3.60
CA GLU A 286 -19.72 -15.09 -4.10
C GLU A 286 -18.93 -14.30 -5.16
N LEU A 287 -17.62 -14.41 -5.08
CA LEU A 287 -16.63 -13.79 -5.96
C LEU A 287 -15.84 -14.87 -6.67
N ASN A 288 -15.47 -14.59 -7.91
CA ASN A 288 -14.33 -15.22 -8.55
C ASN A 288 -13.04 -14.78 -7.82
N LEU A 289 -11.94 -15.50 -8.04
CA LEU A 289 -10.66 -15.18 -7.40
C LEU A 289 -10.14 -13.78 -7.76
N ASP A 290 -10.54 -13.27 -8.93
CA ASP A 290 -10.25 -11.93 -9.44
C ASP A 290 -11.14 -10.83 -8.84
N GLY A 291 -11.96 -11.15 -7.84
CA GLY A 291 -12.85 -10.20 -7.15
C GLY A 291 -14.12 -9.84 -7.91
N THR A 292 -14.35 -10.38 -9.11
CA THR A 292 -15.61 -10.17 -9.84
C THR A 292 -16.74 -11.02 -9.25
N LEU A 293 -17.98 -10.51 -9.27
CA LEU A 293 -19.14 -11.23 -8.75
C LEU A 293 -19.43 -12.48 -9.58
N LYS A 294 -19.56 -13.64 -8.92
CA LYS A 294 -20.13 -14.82 -9.56
C LYS A 294 -21.60 -14.61 -9.85
N ARG A 295 -22.04 -15.17 -10.97
CA ARG A 295 -23.42 -15.11 -11.42
C ARG A 295 -23.94 -16.50 -11.75
N ASP A 296 -25.21 -16.72 -11.44
CA ASP A 296 -25.91 -17.93 -11.85
C ASP A 296 -26.19 -17.94 -13.37
N SER A 297 -26.85 -18.99 -13.87
CA SER A 297 -27.21 -19.10 -15.30
C SER A 297 -28.18 -18.02 -15.78
N GLU A 298 -28.84 -17.30 -14.88
CA GLU A 298 -29.80 -16.23 -15.16
C GLU A 298 -29.14 -14.84 -15.05
N GLY A 299 -27.87 -14.78 -14.64
CA GLY A 299 -27.11 -13.54 -14.47
C GLY A 299 -27.27 -12.88 -13.10
N ASN A 300 -27.95 -13.51 -12.14
CA ASN A 300 -28.11 -12.96 -10.79
C ASN A 300 -26.85 -13.22 -9.95
N THR A 301 -26.55 -12.32 -9.02
CA THR A 301 -25.46 -12.51 -8.05
C THR A 301 -25.80 -13.62 -7.05
N ILE A 302 -24.84 -14.48 -6.75
CA ILE A 302 -25.03 -15.62 -5.84
C ILE A 302 -24.68 -15.18 -4.40
N PRO A 303 -25.61 -15.28 -3.44
CA PRO A 303 -25.30 -14.96 -2.03
C PRO A 303 -24.37 -16.01 -1.41
N THR A 304 -23.49 -15.60 -0.50
CA THR A 304 -22.53 -16.50 0.19
C THR A 304 -23.16 -17.31 1.33
N TYR A 305 -24.30 -16.86 1.87
CA TYR A 305 -25.00 -17.52 2.96
C TYR A 305 -26.50 -17.22 2.91
N THR A 306 -27.27 -18.01 3.64
CA THR A 306 -28.73 -17.89 3.79
C THR A 306 -29.11 -17.37 5.18
N GLN A 307 -30.39 -17.05 5.38
CA GLN A 307 -30.90 -16.74 6.72
C GLN A 307 -30.80 -17.95 7.68
N GLU A 308 -30.90 -19.18 7.15
CA GLU A 308 -30.74 -20.39 7.96
C GLU A 308 -29.29 -20.54 8.45
N ASP A 309 -28.31 -20.17 7.62
CA ASP A 309 -26.91 -20.10 8.04
C ASP A 309 -26.72 -19.10 9.17
N ILE A 310 -27.28 -17.89 9.06
CA ILE A 310 -27.19 -16.87 10.13
C ILE A 310 -27.71 -17.43 11.47
N LEU A 311 -28.88 -18.08 11.46
CA LEU A 311 -29.47 -18.66 12.65
C LEU A 311 -28.60 -19.77 13.27
N ASN A 312 -28.01 -20.63 12.44
CA ASN A 312 -27.16 -21.71 12.92
C ASN A 312 -25.78 -21.21 13.39
N VAL A 313 -25.20 -20.22 12.70
CA VAL A 313 -23.96 -19.57 13.11
C VAL A 313 -24.16 -18.78 14.40
N ALA A 314 -25.33 -18.15 14.60
CA ALA A 314 -25.67 -17.53 15.89
C ALA A 314 -25.66 -18.56 17.03
N ARG A 315 -26.17 -19.78 16.79
CA ARG A 315 -26.12 -20.90 17.75
C ARG A 315 -24.67 -21.33 18.03
N VAL A 316 -23.83 -21.46 16.99
CA VAL A 316 -22.39 -21.77 17.11
C VAL A 316 -21.70 -20.78 18.07
N PHE A 317 -22.01 -19.48 17.94
CA PHE A 317 -21.38 -18.44 18.73
C PHE A 317 -22.02 -18.18 20.10
N THR A 318 -22.97 -18.99 20.56
CA THR A 318 -23.47 -18.86 21.94
C THR A 318 -22.41 -19.28 22.97
N GLY A 319 -22.53 -18.81 24.22
CA GLY A 319 -21.71 -19.37 25.31
C GLY A 319 -20.47 -18.57 25.69
N TRP A 320 -20.50 -17.23 25.61
CA TRP A 320 -19.37 -16.37 25.97
C TRP A 320 -19.69 -15.40 27.08
N ARG A 321 -18.71 -15.15 27.95
CA ARG A 321 -18.75 -14.15 29.03
C ARG A 321 -17.56 -13.22 28.90
N MET A 322 -17.68 -12.07 29.54
CA MET A 322 -16.53 -11.20 29.71
C MET A 322 -15.40 -11.93 30.43
N GLY A 323 -14.16 -11.72 29.97
CA GLY A 323 -12.97 -12.15 30.68
C GLY A 323 -12.80 -11.42 32.01
N ALA A 324 -11.65 -11.59 32.65
CA ALA A 324 -11.37 -11.00 33.96
C ALA A 324 -11.49 -9.46 33.96
N ASN A 325 -11.23 -8.83 32.83
CA ASN A 325 -11.41 -7.40 32.58
C ASN A 325 -11.61 -7.15 31.07
N TYR A 326 -11.51 -5.89 30.64
CA TYR A 326 -11.71 -5.50 29.24
C TYR A 326 -10.51 -5.78 28.30
N THR A 327 -9.38 -6.23 28.82
CA THR A 327 -8.15 -6.53 28.06
C THR A 327 -7.82 -8.02 28.01
N VAL A 328 -8.55 -8.84 28.76
CA VAL A 328 -8.41 -10.30 28.77
C VAL A 328 -9.48 -10.91 27.87
N PRO A 329 -9.14 -11.85 26.95
CA PRO A 329 -10.11 -12.50 26.08
C PRO A 329 -11.36 -13.01 26.80
N MET A 330 -12.48 -13.00 26.10
CA MET A 330 -13.72 -13.59 26.58
C MET A 330 -13.52 -15.05 26.96
N VAL A 331 -14.31 -15.51 27.94
CA VAL A 331 -14.23 -16.88 28.45
C VAL A 331 -15.49 -17.64 28.13
N ALA A 332 -15.33 -18.94 27.86
CA ALA A 332 -16.44 -19.83 27.59
C ALA A 332 -17.34 -20.01 28.83
N GLU A 333 -18.65 -20.00 28.61
CA GLU A 333 -19.70 -20.29 29.58
C GLU A 333 -20.58 -21.42 29.01
N PRO A 334 -20.22 -22.68 29.29
CA PRO A 334 -20.91 -23.84 28.72
C PRO A 334 -22.42 -23.87 29.01
N THR A 335 -22.87 -23.27 30.12
CA THR A 335 -24.30 -23.24 30.44
C THR A 335 -25.10 -22.38 29.46
N TYR A 336 -24.46 -21.43 28.78
CA TYR A 336 -25.10 -20.52 27.83
C TYR A 336 -25.03 -21.05 26.40
N HIS A 337 -24.22 -22.08 26.15
CA HIS A 337 -24.01 -22.60 24.82
C HIS A 337 -25.10 -23.57 24.37
N ASP A 338 -25.41 -23.50 23.08
CA ASP A 338 -26.26 -24.45 22.37
C ASP A 338 -25.43 -25.66 22.00
N THR A 339 -25.64 -26.78 22.69
CA THR A 339 -24.91 -28.03 22.44
C THR A 339 -25.61 -28.93 21.41
N GLY A 340 -26.70 -28.47 20.79
CA GLY A 340 -27.39 -29.21 19.74
C GLY A 340 -26.55 -29.22 18.46
N SER A 341 -26.83 -30.19 17.58
CA SER A 341 -26.24 -30.20 16.24
C SER A 341 -26.68 -28.97 15.43
N LYS A 342 -25.82 -28.51 14.52
CA LYS A 342 -26.03 -27.32 13.70
C LYS A 342 -25.56 -27.61 12.27
N GLN A 343 -26.13 -26.90 11.31
CA GLN A 343 -25.69 -26.94 9.91
C GLN A 343 -25.50 -25.50 9.46
N ALA A 344 -24.31 -25.16 8.98
CA ALA A 344 -24.02 -23.83 8.46
C ALA A 344 -22.98 -23.93 7.34
N LEU A 345 -23.21 -23.18 6.25
CA LEU A 345 -22.34 -23.10 5.08
C LEU A 345 -22.01 -24.49 4.48
N GLY A 346 -22.96 -25.42 4.55
CA GLY A 346 -22.77 -26.80 4.08
C GLY A 346 -21.96 -27.71 5.02
N HIS A 347 -21.60 -27.25 6.22
CA HIS A 347 -20.85 -28.01 7.21
C HIS A 347 -21.71 -28.39 8.44
N THR A 348 -21.44 -29.58 8.98
CA THR A 348 -22.09 -30.10 10.18
C THR A 348 -21.26 -29.81 11.44
N PHE A 349 -21.92 -29.25 12.45
CA PHE A 349 -21.43 -29.15 13.82
C PHE A 349 -22.11 -30.24 14.64
N ILE A 350 -21.32 -31.15 15.21
CA ILE A 350 -21.85 -32.31 15.93
C ILE A 350 -22.41 -31.89 17.30
N ALA A 351 -23.39 -32.63 17.80
CA ALA A 351 -23.93 -32.35 19.11
C ALA A 351 -22.87 -32.58 20.22
N GLY A 352 -22.92 -31.75 21.26
CA GLY A 352 -22.06 -31.87 22.44
C GLY A 352 -20.72 -31.11 22.36
N GLN A 353 -20.44 -30.39 21.27
CA GLN A 353 -19.27 -29.51 21.18
C GLN A 353 -19.33 -28.40 22.24
N THR A 354 -18.14 -27.99 22.68
CA THR A 354 -17.93 -26.84 23.56
C THR A 354 -17.99 -25.53 22.79
N PRO A 355 -18.18 -24.37 23.46
CA PRO A 355 -18.21 -23.06 22.79
C PRO A 355 -16.97 -22.79 21.93
N LEU A 356 -15.80 -23.20 22.42
CA LEU A 356 -14.53 -22.96 21.73
C LEU A 356 -14.35 -23.89 20.52
N GLU A 357 -14.78 -25.15 20.60
CA GLU A 357 -14.72 -26.09 19.47
C GLU A 357 -15.63 -25.63 18.33
N ASP A 358 -16.87 -25.24 18.65
CA ASP A 358 -17.82 -24.71 17.68
C ASP A 358 -17.30 -23.43 17.01
N MET A 359 -16.84 -22.46 17.82
CA MET A 359 -16.26 -21.22 17.29
C MET A 359 -15.08 -21.51 16.37
N ARG A 360 -14.10 -22.30 16.80
CA ARG A 360 -12.91 -22.60 15.98
C ARG A 360 -13.25 -23.28 14.69
N GLN A 361 -14.14 -24.28 14.72
CA GLN A 361 -14.60 -24.94 13.51
C GLN A 361 -15.26 -23.94 12.54
N MET A 362 -16.07 -23.01 13.04
CA MET A 362 -16.70 -21.99 12.20
C MET A 362 -15.68 -21.01 11.62
N LEU A 363 -14.70 -20.56 12.40
CA LEU A 363 -13.64 -19.68 11.92
C LEU A 363 -12.75 -20.38 10.88
N ASP A 364 -12.50 -21.69 11.03
CA ASP A 364 -11.79 -22.51 10.04
C ASP A 364 -12.58 -22.61 8.74
N ILE A 365 -13.91 -22.82 8.81
CA ILE A 365 -14.79 -22.83 7.63
C ILE A 365 -14.73 -21.49 6.90
N LEU A 366 -14.81 -20.36 7.61
CA LEU A 366 -14.72 -19.03 7.01
C LEU A 366 -13.34 -18.77 6.41
N PHE A 367 -12.28 -19.22 7.06
CA PHE A 367 -10.91 -19.07 6.56
C PHE A 367 -10.65 -19.88 5.28
N GLU A 368 -11.17 -21.10 5.21
CA GLU A 368 -11.06 -21.99 4.05
C GLU A 368 -12.09 -21.68 2.95
N HIS A 369 -13.07 -20.81 3.22
CA HIS A 369 -14.07 -20.43 2.25
C HIS A 369 -13.43 -19.82 1.00
N SER A 370 -13.94 -20.20 -0.18
CA SER A 370 -13.37 -19.78 -1.47
C SER A 370 -13.41 -18.26 -1.70
N ASN A 371 -14.31 -17.56 -1.00
CA ASN A 371 -14.47 -16.11 -1.13
C ASN A 371 -13.47 -15.29 -0.34
N THR A 372 -12.98 -15.81 0.79
CA THR A 372 -12.16 -15.08 1.77
C THR A 372 -10.88 -14.47 1.15
N PRO A 373 -10.14 -15.17 0.27
CA PRO A 373 -8.95 -14.59 -0.36
C PRO A 373 -9.24 -13.34 -1.18
N ALA A 374 -10.25 -13.42 -2.08
CA ALA A 374 -10.62 -12.30 -2.96
C ALA A 374 -11.27 -11.16 -2.17
N PHE A 375 -12.09 -11.49 -1.17
CA PHE A 375 -12.69 -10.52 -0.27
C PHE A 375 -11.62 -9.70 0.47
N PHE A 376 -10.66 -10.39 1.13
CA PHE A 376 -9.61 -9.72 1.88
C PHE A 376 -8.68 -8.91 0.95
N ALA A 377 -8.28 -9.50 -0.19
CA ALA A 377 -7.46 -8.82 -1.20
C ALA A 377 -8.09 -7.51 -1.69
N LYS A 378 -9.37 -7.53 -2.08
CA LYS A 378 -10.09 -6.34 -2.56
C LYS A 378 -10.07 -5.22 -1.50
N HIS A 379 -10.32 -5.54 -0.24
CA HIS A 379 -10.32 -4.55 0.85
C HIS A 379 -8.92 -3.97 1.08
N MET A 380 -7.88 -4.80 1.14
CA MET A 380 -6.50 -4.35 1.31
C MET A 380 -6.09 -3.38 0.18
N ILE A 381 -6.41 -3.73 -1.07
CA ILE A 381 -6.12 -2.89 -2.23
C ILE A 381 -6.91 -1.58 -2.18
N GLN A 382 -8.21 -1.62 -1.86
CA GLN A 382 -9.03 -0.41 -1.77
C GLN A 382 -8.59 0.55 -0.67
N ARG A 383 -8.18 0.02 0.49
CA ARG A 383 -7.75 0.85 1.62
C ARG A 383 -6.34 1.40 1.44
N LEU A 384 -5.43 0.65 0.82
CA LEU A 384 -4.02 1.06 0.65
C LEU A 384 -3.72 1.74 -0.68
N VAL A 385 -4.30 1.31 -1.81
CA VAL A 385 -3.80 1.64 -3.16
C VAL A 385 -4.84 2.39 -4.00
N THR A 386 -5.92 1.73 -4.44
CA THR A 386 -6.87 2.32 -5.41
C THR A 386 -8.30 1.85 -5.16
N SER A 387 -9.28 2.72 -5.40
CA SER A 387 -10.70 2.38 -5.27
C SER A 387 -11.18 1.39 -6.34
N ASN A 388 -10.51 1.34 -7.50
CA ASN A 388 -10.94 0.56 -8.68
C ASN A 388 -9.82 -0.35 -9.22
N PRO A 389 -9.38 -1.36 -8.47
CA PRO A 389 -8.32 -2.27 -8.94
C PRO A 389 -8.78 -3.12 -10.11
N SER A 390 -7.85 -3.50 -10.99
CA SER A 390 -8.18 -4.47 -12.03
C SER A 390 -8.47 -5.86 -11.43
N PRO A 391 -9.28 -6.70 -12.11
CA PRO A 391 -9.48 -8.08 -11.67
C PRO A 391 -8.18 -8.88 -11.55
N ALA A 392 -7.22 -8.66 -12.45
CA ALA A 392 -5.93 -9.36 -12.44
C ALA A 392 -5.11 -9.01 -11.19
N TYR A 393 -5.14 -7.75 -10.75
CA TYR A 393 -4.48 -7.33 -9.52
C TYR A 393 -5.11 -8.00 -8.29
N VAL A 394 -6.44 -8.00 -8.18
CA VAL A 394 -7.13 -8.71 -7.08
C VAL A 394 -6.78 -10.20 -7.08
N GLU A 395 -6.72 -10.84 -8.25
CA GLU A 395 -6.36 -12.26 -8.35
C GLU A 395 -4.94 -12.55 -7.83
N ARG A 396 -3.96 -11.70 -8.18
CA ARG A 396 -2.56 -11.85 -7.72
C ARG A 396 -2.45 -11.73 -6.20
N VAL A 397 -3.12 -10.74 -5.61
CA VAL A 397 -3.14 -10.55 -4.15
C VAL A 397 -3.90 -11.69 -3.45
N ALA A 398 -5.02 -12.14 -4.01
CA ALA A 398 -5.77 -13.27 -3.48
C ALA A 398 -4.97 -14.58 -3.53
N LYS A 399 -4.13 -14.79 -4.56
CA LYS A 399 -3.20 -15.94 -4.61
C LYS A 399 -2.16 -15.88 -3.48
N ALA A 400 -1.64 -14.70 -3.14
CA ALA A 400 -0.72 -14.54 -2.00
C ALA A 400 -1.39 -14.85 -0.65
N PHE A 401 -2.70 -14.60 -0.52
CA PHE A 401 -3.47 -15.07 0.63
C PHE A 401 -3.59 -16.60 0.64
N ILE A 402 -3.81 -17.24 -0.51
CA ILE A 402 -3.95 -18.70 -0.61
C ILE A 402 -2.63 -19.40 -0.24
N ASP A 403 -1.51 -18.88 -0.73
CA ASP A 403 -0.17 -19.40 -0.48
C ASP A 403 0.87 -18.25 -0.56
N ASN A 404 1.60 -18.06 0.54
CA ASN A 404 2.70 -17.08 0.61
C ASN A 404 3.99 -17.48 -0.14
N GLY A 405 3.94 -18.54 -0.96
CA GLY A 405 5.09 -19.14 -1.63
C GLY A 405 5.81 -20.19 -0.78
N LYS A 406 5.31 -20.50 0.42
CA LYS A 406 5.83 -21.54 1.32
C LYS A 406 4.74 -22.52 1.79
N GLY A 407 3.56 -22.50 1.15
CA GLY A 407 2.42 -23.33 1.49
C GLY A 407 1.61 -22.83 2.69
N VAL A 408 1.79 -21.57 3.11
CA VAL A 408 1.06 -20.99 4.24
C VAL A 408 -0.06 -20.08 3.72
N ARG A 409 -1.30 -20.45 4.02
CA ARG A 409 -2.50 -19.67 3.75
C ARG A 409 -2.67 -18.58 4.82
N GLY A 410 -3.20 -17.42 4.43
CA GLY A 410 -3.61 -16.35 5.34
C GLY A 410 -2.47 -15.50 5.90
N ASP A 411 -1.26 -15.62 5.35
CA ASP A 411 -0.14 -14.77 5.75
C ASP A 411 -0.38 -13.31 5.33
N ILE A 412 -0.72 -12.44 6.29
CA ILE A 412 -1.05 -11.04 6.01
C ILE A 412 0.19 -10.29 5.52
N LYS A 413 1.41 -10.66 5.98
CA LYS A 413 2.67 -10.08 5.49
C LYS A 413 2.80 -10.29 3.98
N ALA A 414 2.50 -11.51 3.51
CA ALA A 414 2.55 -11.84 2.09
C ALA A 414 1.49 -11.09 1.27
N VAL A 415 0.28 -10.92 1.82
CA VAL A 415 -0.80 -10.14 1.18
C VAL A 415 -0.43 -8.65 1.06
N VAL A 416 0.10 -8.05 2.14
CA VAL A 416 0.56 -6.66 2.13
C VAL A 416 1.66 -6.46 1.09
N LYS A 417 2.63 -7.38 1.04
CA LYS A 417 3.70 -7.38 0.05
C LYS A 417 3.17 -7.47 -1.39
N ALA A 418 2.26 -8.41 -1.65
CA ALA A 418 1.64 -8.56 -2.96
C ALA A 418 0.79 -7.35 -3.36
N THR A 419 0.17 -6.66 -2.39
CA THR A 419 -0.58 -5.44 -2.62
C THR A 419 0.36 -4.29 -3.02
N LEU A 420 1.36 -3.99 -2.21
CA LEU A 420 2.19 -2.79 -2.40
C LEU A 420 3.26 -2.92 -3.50
N LEU A 421 3.61 -4.14 -3.91
CA LEU A 421 4.60 -4.39 -4.97
C LEU A 421 3.96 -4.74 -6.33
N ASP A 422 2.63 -4.68 -6.44
CA ASP A 422 1.96 -4.93 -7.71
C ASP A 422 2.28 -3.85 -8.76
N GLU A 423 2.29 -4.23 -10.03
CA GLU A 423 2.53 -3.31 -11.15
C GLU A 423 1.53 -2.14 -11.20
N GLU A 424 0.27 -2.37 -10.80
CA GLU A 424 -0.73 -1.31 -10.67
C GLU A 424 -0.40 -0.40 -9.50
N ALA A 425 -0.05 -0.95 -8.34
CA ALA A 425 0.29 -0.18 -7.14
C ALA A 425 1.52 0.71 -7.34
N LEU A 426 2.52 0.22 -8.07
CA LEU A 426 3.72 0.98 -8.42
C LEU A 426 3.47 1.99 -9.57
N GLY A 427 2.31 1.92 -10.23
CA GLY A 427 1.94 2.79 -11.36
C GLY A 427 2.78 2.54 -12.62
N VAL A 428 3.25 1.31 -12.81
CA VAL A 428 3.94 0.87 -14.04
C VAL A 428 3.00 0.14 -15.01
N SER A 429 1.74 -0.07 -14.62
CA SER A 429 0.70 -0.66 -15.44
C SER A 429 0.03 0.36 -16.37
N ASP A 430 -0.14 -0.02 -17.64
CA ASP A 430 -0.93 0.76 -18.61
C ASP A 430 -2.45 0.52 -18.48
N VAL A 431 -2.88 -0.44 -17.64
CA VAL A 431 -4.28 -0.90 -17.56
C VAL A 431 -5.12 -0.04 -16.62
N ALA A 432 -4.58 0.26 -15.44
CA ALA A 432 -5.25 1.02 -14.41
C ALA A 432 -4.21 1.82 -13.61
N GLN A 433 -4.57 3.04 -13.26
CA GLN A 433 -3.74 3.91 -12.43
C GLN A 433 -4.13 3.73 -10.95
N PRO A 434 -3.17 3.74 -10.01
CA PRO A 434 -3.40 3.49 -8.59
C PRO A 434 -4.02 4.68 -7.86
N ILE A 435 -5.05 5.29 -8.44
CA ILE A 435 -5.61 6.56 -7.96
C ILE A 435 -6.79 6.29 -7.02
N LYS A 436 -6.83 7.03 -5.91
CA LYS A 436 -8.03 7.16 -5.07
C LYS A 436 -8.09 8.50 -4.34
N LEU A 437 -9.24 8.81 -3.75
CA LEU A 437 -9.32 9.92 -2.79
C LEU A 437 -8.65 9.50 -1.47
N LYS A 438 -7.88 10.41 -0.88
CA LYS A 438 -7.39 10.29 0.49
C LYS A 438 -8.59 10.43 1.42
N GLU A 439 -8.62 9.55 2.42
CA GLU A 439 -9.50 9.74 3.56
C GLU A 439 -9.15 11.07 4.28
N PRO A 440 -10.13 11.82 4.80
CA PRO A 440 -9.88 13.13 5.39
C PRO A 440 -8.82 13.12 6.51
N ILE A 441 -8.78 12.06 7.34
CA ILE A 441 -7.76 11.94 8.39
C ILE A 441 -6.36 11.70 7.82
N ILE A 442 -6.25 10.99 6.69
CA ILE A 442 -4.99 10.75 5.99
C ILE A 442 -4.49 12.04 5.35
N ALA A 443 -5.37 12.89 4.81
CA ALA A 443 -4.97 14.20 4.29
C ALA A 443 -4.36 15.09 5.39
N ILE A 444 -4.95 15.08 6.60
CA ILE A 444 -4.38 15.77 7.77
C ILE A 444 -3.01 15.18 8.13
N LEU A 445 -2.91 13.85 8.29
CA LEU A 445 -1.66 13.22 8.69
C LEU A 445 -0.55 13.42 7.65
N ASN A 446 -0.88 13.39 6.36
CA ASN A 446 0.06 13.67 5.27
C ASN A 446 0.67 15.06 5.43
N LEU A 447 -0.15 16.09 5.72
CA LEU A 447 0.37 17.43 5.99
C LEU A 447 1.32 17.46 7.19
N TYR A 448 0.98 16.79 8.30
CA TYR A 448 1.85 16.75 9.47
C TYR A 448 3.17 16.04 9.14
N ARG A 449 3.11 14.88 8.45
CA ARG A 449 4.26 14.05 8.07
C ARG A 449 5.21 14.77 7.12
N ALA A 450 4.67 15.44 6.10
CA ALA A 450 5.45 16.22 5.16
C ALA A 450 6.26 17.36 5.81
N ASN A 451 5.83 17.85 6.98
CA ASN A 451 6.48 18.96 7.70
C ASN A 451 7.13 18.53 9.03
N LEU A 452 7.45 17.24 9.19
CA LEU A 452 8.23 16.78 10.35
C LEU A 452 9.69 17.21 10.19
N THR A 453 10.25 17.81 11.23
CA THR A 453 11.65 18.28 11.24
C THR A 453 12.67 17.15 11.42
N SER A 454 12.21 15.95 11.81
CA SER A 454 12.80 14.65 11.50
C SER A 454 11.80 13.56 11.87
N SER A 455 11.58 12.60 10.99
CA SER A 455 10.65 11.47 11.21
C SER A 455 11.17 10.49 12.28
N ASN A 456 12.48 10.55 12.52
CA ASN A 456 13.25 9.69 13.41
C ASN A 456 14.02 10.45 14.49
N ASP A 457 13.50 11.60 14.98
CA ASP A 457 14.16 12.30 16.10
C ASP A 457 14.33 11.31 17.27
N PRO A 458 15.56 10.90 17.64
CA PRO A 458 15.78 10.00 18.76
C PRO A 458 15.31 10.59 20.09
N ALA A 459 14.94 11.88 20.13
CA ALA A 459 14.25 12.51 21.25
C ALA A 459 12.74 12.19 21.32
N VAL A 460 12.13 11.57 20.29
CA VAL A 460 10.71 11.18 20.32
C VAL A 460 10.48 10.00 21.25
N ASN A 461 10.09 10.36 22.47
CA ASN A 461 9.70 9.41 23.49
C ASN A 461 8.37 8.73 23.16
N LEU A 462 8.41 7.56 22.52
CA LEU A 462 7.22 6.75 22.21
C LEU A 462 6.62 6.00 23.43
N THR A 463 7.03 6.38 24.65
CA THR A 463 6.49 5.84 25.90
C THR A 463 5.81 6.88 26.79
N SER A 464 5.75 8.15 26.34
CA SER A 464 4.99 9.20 27.02
C SER A 464 4.28 10.15 26.06
N LEU A 465 3.08 10.59 26.43
CA LEU A 465 2.35 11.67 25.73
C LEU A 465 2.77 13.07 26.18
N THR A 466 3.41 13.23 27.35
CA THR A 466 3.70 14.54 27.97
C THR A 466 4.67 15.41 27.19
N ASP A 467 5.48 14.79 26.33
CA ASP A 467 6.60 15.46 25.67
C ASP A 467 6.17 16.14 24.35
N TYR A 468 4.88 16.00 23.96
CA TYR A 468 4.39 16.41 22.64
C TYR A 468 3.11 17.27 22.71
N PRO A 469 3.26 18.60 22.88
CA PRO A 469 2.14 19.54 22.83
C PRO A 469 1.35 19.46 21.52
N ALA A 470 2.01 19.05 20.43
CA ALA A 470 1.40 18.87 19.11
C ALA A 470 0.40 17.71 19.01
N VAL A 471 0.37 16.82 20.01
CA VAL A 471 -0.45 15.61 19.98
C VAL A 471 -1.57 15.66 21.01
N SER A 472 -1.44 16.52 22.04
CA SER A 472 -2.47 16.73 23.06
C SER A 472 -3.76 17.26 22.42
N GLY A 473 -4.82 16.46 22.46
CA GLY A 473 -6.12 16.84 21.89
C GLY A 473 -6.27 16.50 20.41
N SER A 474 -5.69 15.39 19.95
CA SER A 474 -5.87 14.83 18.60
C SER A 474 -7.34 14.73 18.15
N LYS A 475 -8.31 14.67 19.08
CA LYS A 475 -9.76 14.80 18.79
C LYS A 475 -10.11 16.05 17.97
N TYR A 476 -9.31 17.10 18.04
CA TYR A 476 -9.47 18.32 17.26
C TYR A 476 -9.13 18.14 15.78
N ALA A 477 -8.33 17.12 15.40
CA ALA A 477 -8.13 16.71 14.01
C ALA A 477 -9.27 15.78 13.54
N TYR A 478 -9.70 14.86 14.40
CA TYR A 478 -10.70 13.85 14.06
C TYR A 478 -12.10 14.43 13.82
N ASN A 479 -12.53 15.42 14.61
CA ASN A 479 -13.87 15.99 14.43
C ASN A 479 -14.01 16.73 13.09
N PRO A 480 -13.06 17.58 12.67
CA PRO A 480 -13.08 18.18 11.33
C PRO A 480 -12.94 17.17 10.18
N ALA A 481 -12.17 16.09 10.37
CA ALA A 481 -12.06 15.00 9.41
C ALA A 481 -13.36 14.17 9.28
N GLY A 482 -14.26 14.25 10.27
CA GLY A 482 -15.39 13.33 10.38
C GLY A 482 -14.98 11.87 10.63
N GLN A 483 -13.70 11.64 10.92
CA GLN A 483 -13.08 10.32 10.97
C GLN A 483 -12.02 10.26 12.06
N GLY A 484 -11.93 9.12 12.72
CA GLY A 484 -10.81 8.81 13.60
C GLY A 484 -10.78 7.33 13.94
N PRO A 485 -9.63 6.78 14.32
CA PRO A 485 -9.48 5.37 14.65
C PRO A 485 -10.49 4.95 15.73
N LEU A 486 -11.25 3.87 15.48
CA LEU A 486 -12.32 3.38 16.34
C LEU A 486 -13.43 4.41 16.64
N ARG A 487 -13.64 5.42 15.78
CA ARG A 487 -14.73 6.41 15.94
C ARG A 487 -15.85 6.19 14.94
N SER A 488 -15.99 4.97 14.44
CA SER A 488 -16.96 4.66 13.42
C SER A 488 -18.39 4.93 13.93
N PRO A 489 -19.28 5.53 13.12
CA PRO A 489 -20.66 5.76 13.50
C PRO A 489 -21.50 4.47 13.51
N SER A 490 -21.05 3.41 12.84
CA SER A 490 -21.79 2.15 12.70
C SER A 490 -20.85 0.96 12.49
N VAL A 491 -21.41 -0.24 12.42
CA VAL A 491 -20.65 -1.45 12.07
C VAL A 491 -20.15 -1.45 10.62
N PHE A 492 -20.78 -0.68 9.72
CA PHE A 492 -20.41 -0.53 8.31
C PHE A 492 -19.27 0.46 8.06
N ASN A 493 -18.54 0.81 9.12
CA ASN A 493 -17.50 1.82 9.11
C ASN A 493 -18.01 3.25 8.75
N PHE A 494 -17.11 4.15 8.31
CA PHE A 494 -17.39 5.54 7.92
C PHE A 494 -18.03 5.69 6.54
N PHE A 495 -17.79 4.71 5.66
CA PHE A 495 -18.27 4.67 4.28
C PHE A 495 -18.34 3.21 3.81
N SER A 496 -19.17 2.95 2.80
CA SER A 496 -19.31 1.66 2.15
C SER A 496 -18.14 1.38 1.19
N PRO A 497 -17.54 0.18 1.20
CA PRO A 497 -16.51 -0.21 0.23
C PRO A 497 -17.04 -0.28 -1.22
N ASP A 498 -18.37 -0.29 -1.38
CA ASP A 498 -19.06 -0.33 -2.67
C ASP A 498 -19.71 1.01 -3.07
N TYR A 499 -19.42 2.12 -2.36
CA TYR A 499 -19.94 3.43 -2.75
C TYR A 499 -19.41 3.85 -4.13
N GLN A 500 -20.31 4.31 -5.00
CA GLN A 500 -20.03 4.62 -6.40
C GLN A 500 -20.38 6.07 -6.73
N ILE A 501 -19.58 6.67 -7.62
CA ILE A 501 -19.78 8.03 -8.12
C ILE A 501 -19.82 8.06 -9.66
N GLY A 502 -20.41 9.13 -10.19
CA GLY A 502 -20.43 9.43 -11.63
C GLY A 502 -21.31 8.49 -12.47
N ALA A 503 -21.42 8.81 -13.76
CA ALA A 503 -22.22 8.03 -14.71
C ALA A 503 -21.63 6.62 -14.97
N GLU A 504 -20.31 6.49 -14.86
CA GLU A 504 -19.57 5.24 -15.04
C GLU A 504 -19.65 4.31 -13.82
N ARG A 505 -20.25 4.76 -12.70
CA ARG A 505 -20.38 3.99 -11.45
C ARG A 505 -19.04 3.45 -10.93
N LYS A 506 -17.99 4.27 -11.03
CA LYS A 506 -16.68 3.95 -10.44
C LYS A 506 -16.79 3.97 -8.93
N LEU A 507 -16.11 3.03 -8.29
CA LEU A 507 -15.99 2.99 -6.85
C LEU A 507 -15.19 4.21 -6.37
N SER A 508 -15.69 4.86 -5.33
CA SER A 508 -14.95 5.89 -4.60
C SER A 508 -15.45 5.93 -3.15
N PRO A 509 -15.16 4.89 -2.35
CA PRO A 509 -15.65 4.77 -0.97
C PRO A 509 -15.48 6.05 -0.15
N GLU A 510 -14.30 6.64 -0.20
CA GLU A 510 -13.93 7.83 0.56
C GLU A 510 -14.77 9.06 0.20
N ALA A 511 -15.34 9.13 -1.02
CA ALA A 511 -16.21 10.21 -1.43
C ALA A 511 -17.54 10.24 -0.67
N GLU A 512 -18.00 9.11 -0.11
CA GLU A 512 -19.20 9.07 0.75
C GLU A 512 -19.01 9.92 2.01
N LEU A 513 -17.78 9.93 2.55
CA LEU A 513 -17.41 10.73 3.71
C LEU A 513 -16.96 12.15 3.32
N LEU A 514 -16.22 12.31 2.23
CA LEU A 514 -15.64 13.59 1.78
C LEU A 514 -16.69 14.51 1.12
N THR A 515 -17.73 14.85 1.87
CA THR A 515 -18.72 15.87 1.49
C THR A 515 -18.08 17.27 1.52
N TRP A 516 -18.72 18.26 0.88
CA TRP A 516 -18.26 19.66 0.94
C TRP A 516 -18.09 20.20 2.37
N SER A 517 -18.95 19.76 3.30
CA SER A 517 -18.85 20.11 4.72
C SER A 517 -17.57 19.54 5.33
N ILE A 518 -17.29 18.26 5.11
CA ILE A 518 -16.11 17.58 5.66
C ILE A 518 -14.83 18.11 5.03
N TYR A 519 -14.83 18.33 3.71
CA TYR A 519 -13.73 19.01 3.02
C TYR A 519 -13.43 20.37 3.66
N SER A 520 -14.47 21.21 3.81
CA SER A 520 -14.33 22.56 4.39
C SER A 520 -13.80 22.52 5.83
N THR A 521 -14.28 21.60 6.67
CA THR A 521 -13.78 21.50 8.06
C THR A 521 -12.36 20.96 8.12
N THR A 522 -12.04 19.96 7.30
CA THR A 522 -10.68 19.38 7.19
C THR A 522 -9.68 20.43 6.72
N TYR A 523 -9.98 21.13 5.62
CA TYR A 523 -9.17 22.26 5.14
C TYR A 523 -8.98 23.34 6.21
N ASN A 524 -10.06 23.76 6.88
CA ASN A 524 -9.97 24.78 7.92
C ASN A 524 -9.11 24.32 9.12
N TYR A 525 -9.09 23.03 9.43
CA TYR A 525 -8.20 22.48 10.46
C TYR A 525 -6.74 22.56 10.02
N MET A 526 -6.42 22.08 8.82
CA MET A 526 -5.07 22.15 8.23
C MET A 526 -4.57 23.59 8.14
N ARG A 527 -5.42 24.52 7.70
CA ARG A 527 -5.10 25.94 7.68
C ARG A 527 -4.77 26.50 9.07
N LYS A 528 -5.51 26.09 10.11
CA LYS A 528 -5.20 26.53 11.48
C LYS A 528 -3.89 25.94 11.99
N TYR A 529 -3.56 24.70 11.61
CA TYR A 529 -2.27 24.08 11.89
C TYR A 529 -1.12 24.88 11.25
N ILE A 530 -1.24 25.19 9.96
CA ILE A 530 -0.26 26.01 9.22
C ILE A 530 0.01 27.34 9.92
N LYS A 531 -1.02 27.98 10.49
CA LYS A 531 -0.90 29.26 11.22
C LYS A 531 -0.49 29.14 12.70
N GLY A 532 -0.30 27.92 13.22
CA GLY A 532 -0.06 27.71 14.64
C GLY A 532 -1.23 28.08 15.56
N THR A 533 -2.46 28.11 15.03
CA THR A 533 -3.66 28.59 15.75
C THR A 533 -4.60 27.46 16.18
N ASN A 534 -4.28 26.20 15.87
CA ASN A 534 -5.09 25.05 16.28
C ASN A 534 -4.73 24.47 17.65
N GLY A 535 -3.67 24.98 18.29
CA GLY A 535 -3.20 24.50 19.59
C GLY A 535 -2.39 23.20 19.55
N THR A 536 -2.01 22.72 18.36
CA THR A 536 -1.22 21.48 18.16
C THR A 536 0.15 21.76 17.52
N GLY A 537 0.71 22.93 17.80
CA GLY A 537 1.94 23.40 17.15
C GLY A 537 1.69 23.95 15.76
N GLN A 538 2.76 24.09 14.99
CA GLN A 538 2.79 24.62 13.62
C GLN A 538 3.83 23.84 12.80
N PRO A 539 3.66 23.70 11.48
CA PRO A 539 4.66 23.08 10.63
C PRO A 539 5.95 23.92 10.59
N ASP A 540 7.08 23.25 10.41
CA ASP A 540 8.33 23.96 10.09
C ASP A 540 8.37 24.30 8.60
N LEU A 541 8.11 25.57 8.29
CA LEU A 541 8.15 26.10 6.93
C LEU A 541 9.44 26.89 6.66
N SER A 542 10.47 26.72 7.49
CA SER A 542 11.72 27.49 7.38
C SER A 542 12.42 27.26 6.05
N TYR A 543 12.35 26.05 5.49
CA TYR A 543 12.88 25.77 4.16
C TYR A 543 12.20 26.64 3.09
N PHE A 544 10.87 26.82 3.15
CA PHE A 544 10.15 27.69 2.21
C PHE A 544 10.56 29.14 2.39
N SER A 545 10.56 29.64 3.63
CA SER A 545 10.95 31.02 3.96
C SER A 545 12.37 31.38 3.49
N GLN A 546 13.29 30.40 3.44
CA GLN A 546 14.69 30.63 3.08
C GLN A 546 14.95 30.57 1.56
N HIS A 547 14.04 30.03 0.75
CA HIS A 547 14.30 29.73 -0.67
C HIS A 547 13.47 30.55 -1.67
N PHE A 548 12.86 31.66 -1.23
CA PHE A 548 12.15 32.59 -2.13
C PHE A 548 13.02 33.21 -3.23
N ASP A 549 14.35 33.19 -3.06
CA ASP A 549 15.32 33.71 -4.05
C ASP A 549 15.53 32.77 -5.24
N ASP A 550 15.03 31.52 -5.18
CA ASP A 550 15.09 30.53 -6.25
C ASP A 550 13.70 29.90 -6.47
N PRO A 551 12.84 30.54 -7.29
CA PRO A 551 11.47 30.07 -7.49
C PRO A 551 11.37 28.66 -8.07
N ASP A 552 12.27 28.28 -8.98
CA ASP A 552 12.25 26.97 -9.60
C ASP A 552 12.58 25.87 -8.57
N LYS A 553 13.58 26.11 -7.72
CA LYS A 553 13.92 25.19 -6.63
C LYS A 553 12.78 25.06 -5.62
N LEU A 554 12.13 26.16 -5.26
CA LEU A 554 11.04 26.14 -4.27
C LEU A 554 9.77 25.46 -4.81
N VAL A 555 9.39 25.74 -6.06
CA VAL A 555 8.29 25.02 -6.73
C VAL A 555 8.58 23.54 -6.81
N LYS A 556 9.80 23.16 -7.23
CA LYS A 556 10.21 21.76 -7.31
C LYS A 556 10.11 21.07 -5.96
N ALA A 557 10.62 21.69 -4.89
CA ALA A 557 10.55 21.11 -3.55
C ALA A 557 9.10 20.90 -3.07
N ILE A 558 8.21 21.86 -3.32
CA ILE A 558 6.77 21.72 -3.01
C ILE A 558 6.14 20.60 -3.84
N SER A 559 6.44 20.58 -5.15
CA SER A 559 5.93 19.58 -6.09
C SER A 559 6.35 18.16 -5.71
N GLU A 560 7.62 17.95 -5.38
CA GLU A 560 8.15 16.64 -4.99
C GLU A 560 7.58 16.17 -3.64
N LEU A 561 7.52 17.07 -2.65
CA LEU A 561 7.07 16.72 -1.29
C LEU A 561 5.59 16.39 -1.18
N TYR A 562 4.72 17.16 -1.83
CA TYR A 562 3.28 17.04 -1.66
C TYR A 562 2.56 16.33 -2.81
N PHE A 563 3.19 16.27 -3.98
CA PHE A 563 2.56 15.81 -5.22
C PHE A 563 3.44 14.85 -6.02
N GLY A 564 4.58 14.37 -5.50
CA GLY A 564 5.44 13.43 -6.24
C GLY A 564 5.89 13.95 -7.60
N ASN A 565 6.05 15.26 -7.75
CA ASN A 565 6.36 15.96 -9.00
C ASN A 565 5.23 15.99 -10.05
N SER A 566 3.98 15.70 -9.68
CA SER A 566 2.81 15.74 -10.57
C SER A 566 1.84 16.90 -10.26
N ILE A 567 2.38 18.07 -9.93
CA ILE A 567 1.57 19.25 -9.62
C ILE A 567 0.79 19.75 -10.84
N ASP A 568 -0.46 20.19 -10.63
CA ASP A 568 -1.28 20.78 -11.68
C ASP A 568 -0.72 22.15 -12.16
N PRO A 569 -0.74 22.45 -13.48
CA PRO A 569 -0.19 23.70 -14.01
C PRO A 569 -0.84 24.99 -13.47
N VAL A 570 -2.13 24.94 -13.08
CA VAL A 570 -2.82 26.09 -12.47
C VAL A 570 -2.27 26.33 -11.07
N LEU A 571 -2.16 25.28 -10.25
CA LEU A 571 -1.56 25.38 -8.92
C LEU A 571 -0.09 25.82 -9.00
N GLU A 572 0.68 25.28 -9.94
CA GLU A 572 2.08 25.69 -10.16
C GLU A 572 2.18 27.19 -10.46
N ALA A 573 1.31 27.73 -11.32
CA ALA A 573 1.27 29.15 -11.64
C ALA A 573 0.92 30.02 -10.43
N GLU A 574 0.00 29.57 -9.57
CA GLU A 574 -0.35 30.27 -8.33
C GLU A 574 0.80 30.25 -7.30
N LEU A 575 1.49 29.12 -7.16
CA LEU A 575 2.69 29.01 -6.32
C LEU A 575 3.78 29.96 -6.82
N ARG A 576 4.06 29.95 -8.13
CA ARG A 576 5.06 30.86 -8.74
C ARG A 576 4.75 32.32 -8.50
N THR A 577 3.49 32.72 -8.65
CA THR A 577 3.03 34.09 -8.35
C THR A 577 3.26 34.43 -6.88
N THR A 578 2.88 33.54 -5.98
CA THR A 578 3.05 33.72 -4.52
C THR A 578 4.52 33.79 -4.12
N ILE A 579 5.40 33.02 -4.77
CA ILE A 579 6.85 33.07 -4.57
C ILE A 579 7.42 34.42 -5.04
N GLN A 580 7.00 34.91 -6.21
CA GLN A 580 7.44 36.21 -6.70
C GLN A 580 7.03 37.36 -5.76
N ASP A 581 5.82 37.32 -5.21
CA ASP A 581 5.36 38.30 -4.23
C ASP A 581 6.17 38.23 -2.92
N GLY A 582 6.46 37.01 -2.45
CA GLY A 582 7.28 36.76 -1.25
C GLY A 582 8.74 37.16 -1.39
N ALA A 583 9.32 37.02 -2.59
CA ALA A 583 10.71 37.43 -2.88
C ALA A 583 10.92 38.94 -2.73
N ASN A 584 9.86 39.74 -2.95
CA ASN A 584 9.90 41.20 -2.93
C ASN A 584 9.55 41.83 -1.56
N THR A 585 9.54 41.04 -0.48
CA THR A 585 9.17 41.51 0.87
C THR A 585 10.08 40.97 1.97
N SER A 586 10.04 41.63 3.14
CA SER A 586 10.59 41.11 4.39
C SER A 586 9.68 40.08 5.07
N SER A 587 8.42 39.93 4.63
CA SER A 587 7.42 39.05 5.25
C SER A 587 7.43 37.63 4.67
N ARG A 588 8.62 37.02 4.48
CA ARG A 588 8.73 35.70 3.83
C ARG A 588 7.97 34.59 4.55
N ASP A 589 7.92 34.62 5.88
CA ASP A 589 7.15 33.63 6.67
C ASP A 589 5.66 33.65 6.36
N PHE A 590 5.06 34.84 6.16
CA PHE A 590 3.66 34.96 5.75
C PHE A 590 3.41 34.32 4.38
N TYR A 591 4.35 34.47 3.44
CA TYR A 591 4.23 33.85 2.12
C TYR A 591 4.51 32.35 2.17
N ALA A 592 5.40 31.87 3.04
CA ALA A 592 5.60 30.44 3.28
C ALA A 592 4.32 29.77 3.80
N GLU A 593 3.64 30.40 4.77
CA GLU A 593 2.30 29.96 5.21
C GLU A 593 1.31 29.94 4.04
N ARG A 594 1.34 30.95 3.17
CA ARG A 594 0.45 31.04 2.01
C ARG A 594 0.71 29.93 0.99
N LEU A 595 1.96 29.55 0.74
CA LEU A 595 2.32 28.42 -0.12
C LEU A 595 1.73 27.12 0.45
N ALA A 596 1.90 26.87 1.75
CA ALA A 596 1.31 25.71 2.41
C ALA A 596 -0.22 25.72 2.36
N GLU A 597 -0.87 26.89 2.52
CA GLU A 597 -2.32 27.03 2.36
C GLU A 597 -2.79 26.66 0.94
N LEU A 598 -2.07 27.11 -0.10
CA LEU A 598 -2.39 26.79 -1.49
C LEU A 598 -2.33 25.28 -1.74
N VAL A 599 -1.25 24.63 -1.27
CA VAL A 599 -1.08 23.16 -1.33
C VAL A 599 -2.30 22.45 -0.75
N VAL A 600 -2.69 22.74 0.50
CA VAL A 600 -3.77 21.99 1.17
C VAL A 600 -5.18 22.39 0.73
N SER A 601 -5.32 23.48 -0.04
CA SER A 601 -6.57 23.91 -0.66
C SER A 601 -6.81 23.32 -2.05
N SER A 602 -5.78 22.68 -2.62
CA SER A 602 -5.83 22.06 -3.95
C SER A 602 -6.60 20.74 -3.92
N GLU A 603 -7.22 20.38 -5.05
CA GLU A 603 -7.94 19.11 -5.17
C GLU A 603 -6.96 17.93 -5.18
N GLU A 604 -5.80 18.14 -5.81
CA GLU A 604 -4.68 17.20 -5.95
C GLU A 604 -4.14 16.77 -4.59
N PHE A 605 -4.15 17.64 -3.57
CA PHE A 605 -3.71 17.27 -2.23
C PHE A 605 -4.60 16.19 -1.60
N PHE A 606 -5.87 16.11 -1.99
CA PHE A 606 -6.81 15.07 -1.55
C PHE A 606 -6.80 13.83 -2.44
N ILE A 607 -5.99 13.80 -3.49
CA ILE A 607 -5.79 12.63 -4.34
C ILE A 607 -4.56 11.87 -3.83
N GLN A 608 -4.72 10.56 -3.66
CA GLN A 608 -3.62 9.62 -3.57
C GLN A 608 -3.37 9.13 -5.00
N ASP A 609 -2.30 9.65 -5.59
CA ASP A 609 -1.73 9.18 -6.86
C ASP A 609 -0.37 8.57 -6.58
#